data_AF-A0A2R6KFY4-F1
#
_entry.id   AF-A0A2R6KFY4-F1
#
_cell.length_a   1.000
_cell.length_b   1.000
_cell.length_c   1.000
_cell.angle_alpha   90.00
_cell.angle_beta   90.00
_cell.angle_gamma   90.00
#
_symmetry.space_group_name_H-M   'P 1'
#
loop_
_entity.id
_entity.type
_entity.pdbx_description
1 polymer ?
#
loop_
_entity_poly.entity_id
_entity_poly.type
_entity_poly.pdbx_seq_one_letter_code
_entity_poly.pdbx_strand_id
1 'polypeptide(L)' 'YAEPDDEAAVVATTDYGTEFASIVANERGNVFGTQFHPEKSGETGLRILRNFVDVCVER' A
#
# COMPACT_ATOMS: atom_id res chain seq x y z
N TYR A 1 13.63 1.67 -6.26
CA TYR A 1 12.37 1.64 -5.49
C TYR A 1 12.63 0.96 -4.15
N ALA A 2 11.69 1.00 -3.19
CA ALA A 2 11.86 0.21 -1.97
C ALA A 2 11.94 -1.28 -2.33
N GLU A 3 12.88 -1.99 -1.73
CA GLU A 3 13.11 -3.43 -1.91
C GLU A 3 12.95 -4.07 -0.53
N PRO A 4 11.75 -4.56 -0.19
CA PRO A 4 11.50 -5.18 1.11
C PRO A 4 12.34 -6.45 1.28
N ASP A 5 12.97 -6.63 2.44
CA ASP A 5 13.72 -7.85 2.76
C ASP A 5 12.81 -9.10 2.87
N ASP A 6 11.50 -8.88 3.08
CA ASP A 6 10.47 -9.90 3.16
C ASP A 6 9.44 -9.73 2.03
N GLU A 7 9.42 -10.69 1.10
CA GLU A 7 8.47 -10.71 -0.02
C GLU A 7 7.01 -10.82 0.44
N ALA A 8 6.74 -11.44 1.60
CA ALA A 8 5.40 -11.56 2.15
C ALA A 8 4.81 -10.21 2.58
N ALA A 9 5.66 -9.18 2.77
CA ALA A 9 5.22 -7.82 3.06
C ALA A 9 4.65 -7.11 1.82
N VAL A 10 4.91 -7.59 0.60
CA VAL A 10 4.48 -6.95 -0.64
C VAL A 10 3.00 -7.22 -0.90
N VAL A 11 2.19 -6.15 -0.90
CA VAL A 11 0.73 -6.24 -1.14
C VAL A 11 0.40 -5.97 -2.59
N ALA A 12 1.12 -5.05 -3.23
CA ALA A 12 0.95 -4.74 -4.64
C ALA A 12 2.28 -4.29 -5.26
N THR A 13 2.47 -4.61 -6.54
CA THR A 13 3.60 -4.18 -7.35
C THR A 13 3.18 -3.16 -8.41
N THR A 14 4.16 -2.52 -9.02
CA THR A 14 3.98 -1.68 -10.20
C THR A 14 5.15 -1.90 -11.14
N ASP A 15 4.86 -2.03 -12.43
CA ASP A 15 5.88 -2.05 -13.47
C ASP A 15 6.08 -0.63 -14.02
N TYR A 16 7.30 -0.12 -13.87
CA TYR A 16 7.74 1.09 -14.56
C TYR A 16 9.23 0.99 -14.90
N GLY A 17 9.55 0.28 -15.99
CA GLY A 17 10.92 -0.02 -16.42
C GLY A 17 11.62 -1.08 -15.56
N THR A 18 11.14 -1.28 -14.33
CA THR A 18 11.41 -2.40 -13.44
C THR A 18 10.17 -2.62 -12.57
N GLU A 19 9.96 -3.85 -12.10
CA GLU A 19 8.91 -4.14 -11.14
C GLU A 19 9.36 -3.72 -9.74
N PHE A 20 8.47 -3.11 -8.97
CA PHE A 20 8.74 -2.73 -7.58
C PHE A 20 7.50 -2.78 -6.69
N ALA A 21 7.71 -2.88 -5.37
CA ALA A 21 6.65 -2.82 -4.38
C ALA A 21 6.04 -1.41 -4.31
N SER A 22 4.75 -1.30 -4.66
CA SER A 22 4.00 -0.04 -4.61
C SER A 22 3.16 0.08 -3.34
N ILE A 23 2.83 -1.05 -2.71
CA ILE A 23 2.18 -1.14 -1.39
C ILE A 23 2.84 -2.26 -0.59
N VAL A 24 3.13 -1.97 0.68
CA VAL A 24 3.61 -2.95 1.66
C VAL A 24 2.73 -2.93 2.91
N ALA A 25 2.67 -4.05 3.62
CA ALA A 25 2.05 -4.15 4.93
C ALA A 25 2.87 -5.04 5.86
N ASN A 26 2.79 -4.81 7.17
CA ASN A 26 3.35 -5.75 8.12
C ASN A 26 2.47 -7.01 8.25
N GLU A 27 3.01 -8.09 8.82
CA GLU A 27 2.29 -9.37 9.00
C GLU A 27 0.96 -9.22 9.76
N ARG A 28 0.90 -8.27 10.71
CA ARG A 28 -0.31 -7.98 11.50
C ARG A 28 -1.37 -7.23 10.70
N GLY A 29 -1.02 -6.72 9.51
CA GLY A 29 -1.87 -5.93 8.64
C GLY A 29 -2.40 -4.66 9.29
N ASN A 30 -1.67 -4.07 10.25
CA ASN A 30 -2.07 -2.85 10.95
C ASN A 30 -1.12 -1.67 10.68
N VAL A 31 -0.06 -1.91 9.91
CA VAL A 31 0.83 -0.89 9.36
C VAL A 31 0.89 -1.11 7.86
N PHE A 32 0.66 -0.04 7.11
CA PHE A 32 0.68 -0.03 5.65
C PHE A 32 1.59 1.09 5.16
N GLY A 33 2.31 0.84 4.06
CA GLY A 33 3.09 1.83 3.34
C GLY A 33 2.65 1.89 1.88
N THR A 34 2.56 3.10 1.33
CA THR A 34 2.31 3.31 -0.10
C THR A 34 3.44 4.12 -0.70
N GLN A 35 3.92 3.73 -1.87
CA GLN A 35 4.95 4.48 -2.59
C GLN A 35 4.34 5.68 -3.35
N PHE A 36 3.07 5.58 -3.74
CA PHE A 36 2.32 6.67 -4.38
C PHE A 36 1.61 7.55 -3.34
N HIS A 37 1.09 8.69 -3.81
CA HIS A 37 0.33 9.63 -3.01
C HIS A 37 -1.18 9.36 -3.18
N PRO A 38 -1.83 8.58 -2.30
CA PRO A 38 -3.27 8.31 -2.43
C PRO A 38 -4.10 9.60 -2.46
N GLU A 39 -3.69 10.65 -1.77
CA GLU A 39 -4.34 11.97 -1.79
C GLU A 39 -4.26 12.69 -3.15
N LYS A 40 -3.32 12.30 -4.02
CA LYS A 40 -3.16 12.84 -5.38
C LYS A 40 -3.76 11.92 -6.46
N SER A 41 -4.38 10.80 -6.08
CA SER A 41 -4.91 9.78 -7.01
C SER A 41 -6.43 9.88 -7.24
N GLY A 42 -7.05 11.02 -6.95
CA GLY A 42 -8.48 11.27 -7.20
C GLY A 42 -9.41 10.29 -6.48
N GLU A 43 -10.51 9.90 -7.14
CA GLU A 43 -11.52 9.02 -6.54
C GLU A 43 -10.97 7.65 -6.11
N THR A 44 -10.02 7.09 -6.89
CA THR A 44 -9.36 5.83 -6.56
C THR A 44 -8.54 5.97 -5.28
N GLY A 45 -7.80 7.06 -5.15
CA GLY A 45 -7.03 7.38 -3.95
C GLY A 45 -7.91 7.57 -2.71
N LEU A 46 -9.01 8.30 -2.85
CA LEU A 46 -10.00 8.48 -1.78
C LEU A 46 -10.66 7.16 -1.36
N ARG A 47 -10.81 6.19 -2.29
CA ARG A 47 -11.29 4.85 -1.94
C ARG A 47 -10.25 4.08 -1.11
N ILE A 48 -8.97 4.16 -1.46
CA ILE A 48 -7.89 3.52 -0.69
C ILE A 48 -7.84 4.08 0.74
N LEU A 49 -7.93 5.41 0.89
CA LEU A 49 -7.94 6.05 2.21
C LEU A 49 -9.16 5.64 3.06
N ARG A 50 -10.34 5.53 2.44
CA ARG A 50 -11.55 5.01 3.13
C ARG A 50 -11.35 3.58 3.61
N ASN A 51 -10.86 2.69 2.75
CA ASN A 51 -10.57 1.31 3.13
C ASN A 51 -9.57 1.23 4.30
N PHE A 52 -8.55 2.08 4.31
CA PHE A 52 -7.60 2.14 5.42
C PHE A 52 -8.28 2.56 6.73
N VAL A 53 -9.17 3.56 6.70
CA VAL A 53 -9.95 3.96 7.88
C VAL A 53 -10.84 2.81 8.36
N ASP A 54 -11.51 2.10 7.46
CA ASP A 54 -12.36 0.96 7.81
C ASP A 54 -11.55 -0.13 8.53
N VAL A 55 -10.35 -0.47 8.03
CA VAL A 55 -9.43 -1.41 8.69
C VAL A 55 -9.02 -0.95 10.09
N CYS A 56 -8.86 0.35 10.31
CA CYS A 56 -8.51 0.91 11.62
C CYS A 56 -9.68 0.89 12.61
N VAL A 57 -10.94 0.88 12.12
CA VAL A 57 -12.14 0.89 12.96
C VAL A 57 -12.62 -0.52 13.28
N GLU A 58 -12.42 -1.47 12.37
CA GLU A 58 -12.77 -2.89 12.56
C GLU A 58 -11.83 -3.65 13.51
N ARG A 59 -10.76 -2.99 13.99
CA ARG A 59 -9.77 -3.55 14.91
C ARG A 59 -9.75 -2.84 16.26
#